data_AF-A0A0L1JNR3-F1
#
_entry.id   AF-A0A0L1JNR3-F1
#
_cell.length_a   1.000
_cell.length_b   1.000
_cell.length_c   1.000
_cell.angle_alpha   90.00
_cell.angle_beta   90.00
_cell.angle_gamma   90.00
#
_symmetry.space_group_name_H-M   'P 1'
#
loop_
_entity.id
_entity.type
_entity.pdbx_description
1 polymer ?
#
loop_
_entity_poly.entity_id
_entity_poly.type
_entity_poly.pdbx_seq_one_letter_code
_entity_poly.pdbx_strand_id
1 'polypeptide(L)'
;MIISPLEYAHDFQKVFGLTRLATTLDKAEAALETLEPETIDYCKCVIEIICKHILSERGEPYEDLKLPKLVKQALASCGFENDGIAGNLSGIVGALAEIRNRTSIAGHGQHDSQELPSQTDIRIFVSIFESVISLLWHAFNKFNIDLTLTKLRFDMIEQRLELATFNESLDLTTSIAYDQDEGRIYINGKEVRPSELLFIFDRNSYSEELKKFRISEVNSEAVEVAESA
;
A
#
# COMPACT_ATOMS: atom_id res chain seq x y z
N MET A 1 -1.75 -26.57 10.95
CA MET A 1 -1.91 -25.87 9.66
C MET A 1 -0.55 -25.24 9.39
N ILE A 2 0.14 -25.61 8.30
CA ILE A 2 1.38 -24.92 7.93
C ILE A 2 0.90 -23.61 7.28
N ILE A 3 1.02 -22.54 8.05
CA ILE A 3 0.75 -21.19 7.59
C ILE A 3 1.74 -20.87 6.46
N SER A 4 1.24 -20.34 5.34
CA SER A 4 2.13 -19.82 4.30
C SER A 4 3.00 -18.71 4.92
N PRO A 5 4.32 -18.69 4.70
CA PRO A 5 5.18 -17.65 5.27
C PRO A 5 4.82 -16.23 4.77
N LEU A 6 3.96 -16.14 3.76
CA LEU A 6 3.44 -14.89 3.18
C LEU A 6 2.04 -14.50 3.70
N GLU A 7 1.41 -15.27 4.61
CA GLU A 7 0.03 -15.02 5.08
C GLU A 7 -0.19 -13.59 5.56
N TYR A 8 0.64 -13.11 6.49
CA TYR A 8 0.52 -11.74 7.00
C TYR A 8 0.81 -10.67 5.94
N ALA A 9 1.61 -10.98 4.92
CA ALA A 9 1.85 -10.06 3.82
C ALA A 9 0.60 -9.96 2.90
N HIS A 10 -0.13 -11.06 2.71
CA HIS A 10 -1.44 -11.07 2.08
C HIS A 10 -2.48 -10.30 2.88
N ASP A 11 -2.45 -10.39 4.22
CA ASP A 11 -3.36 -9.61 5.04
C ASP A 11 -3.09 -8.10 4.92
N PHE A 12 -1.82 -7.69 4.88
CA PHE A 12 -1.46 -6.32 4.50
C PHE A 12 -1.98 -5.92 3.12
N GLN A 13 -1.88 -6.80 2.12
CA GLN A 13 -2.40 -6.55 0.79
C GLN A 13 -3.92 -6.37 0.79
N LYS A 14 -4.67 -7.20 1.53
CA LYS A 14 -6.13 -7.09 1.63
C LYS A 14 -6.57 -5.79 2.29
N VAL A 15 -5.87 -5.39 3.35
CA VAL A 15 -6.19 -4.17 4.10
C VAL A 15 -5.92 -2.92 3.25
N PHE A 16 -4.77 -2.87 2.59
CA PHE A 16 -4.32 -1.66 1.90
C PHE A 16 -4.61 -1.62 0.40
N GLY A 17 -4.99 -2.74 -0.21
CA GLY A 17 -5.30 -2.82 -1.65
C GLY A 17 -4.12 -2.47 -2.57
N LEU A 18 -2.87 -2.67 -2.11
CA LEU A 18 -1.68 -2.19 -2.84
C LEU A 18 -1.38 -3.08 -4.04
N THR A 19 -1.61 -2.57 -5.26
CA THR A 19 -1.34 -3.29 -6.51
C THR A 19 0.11 -3.78 -6.60
N ARG A 20 1.08 -2.92 -6.23
CA ARG A 20 2.50 -3.27 -6.25
C ARG A 20 2.84 -4.39 -5.25
N LEU A 21 2.18 -4.41 -4.09
CA LEU A 21 2.37 -5.47 -3.10
C LEU A 21 1.83 -6.79 -3.66
N ALA A 22 0.60 -6.80 -4.20
CA ALA A 22 -0.01 -7.98 -4.82
C ALA A 22 0.89 -8.60 -5.89
N THR A 23 1.34 -7.81 -6.87
CA THR A 23 2.23 -8.31 -7.93
C THR A 23 3.58 -8.81 -7.41
N THR A 24 4.08 -8.26 -6.29
CA THR A 24 5.33 -8.72 -5.69
C THR A 24 5.13 -10.02 -4.91
N LEU A 25 3.98 -10.19 -4.26
CA LEU A 25 3.60 -11.43 -3.57
C LEU A 25 3.44 -12.59 -4.55
N ASP A 26 2.75 -12.39 -5.67
CA ASP A 26 2.59 -13.43 -6.70
C ASP A 26 3.95 -13.96 -7.19
N LYS A 27 4.92 -13.05 -7.38
CA LYS A 27 6.29 -13.39 -7.77
C LYS A 27 7.06 -14.09 -6.65
N ALA A 28 6.88 -13.64 -5.40
CA ALA A 28 7.49 -14.28 -4.24
C ALA A 28 7.00 -15.72 -4.06
N GLU A 29 5.71 -15.97 -4.25
CA GLU A 29 5.12 -17.31 -4.17
C GLU A 29 5.69 -18.24 -5.23
N ALA A 30 5.70 -17.81 -6.49
CA ALA A 30 6.25 -18.60 -7.58
C ALA A 30 7.73 -18.97 -7.37
N ALA A 31 8.55 -18.00 -6.93
CA ALA A 31 9.96 -18.26 -6.63
C ALA A 31 10.15 -19.16 -5.39
N LEU A 32 9.26 -19.07 -4.41
CA LEU A 32 9.34 -19.84 -3.17
C LEU A 32 9.02 -21.34 -3.40
N GLU A 33 8.14 -21.66 -4.35
CA GLU A 33 7.79 -23.05 -4.69
C GLU A 33 9.01 -23.87 -5.12
N THR A 34 9.90 -23.25 -5.89
CA THR A 34 11.16 -23.85 -6.37
C THR A 34 12.36 -23.44 -5.54
N LEU A 35 12.17 -22.56 -4.55
CA LEU A 35 13.19 -21.96 -3.70
C LEU A 35 14.31 -21.35 -4.55
N GLU A 36 13.93 -20.49 -5.48
CA GLU A 36 14.85 -19.73 -6.31
C GLU A 36 15.50 -18.59 -5.50
N PRO A 37 16.78 -18.25 -5.78
CA PRO A 37 17.48 -17.12 -5.14
C PRO A 37 16.67 -15.81 -5.12
N GLU A 38 15.90 -15.56 -6.17
CA GLU A 38 15.02 -14.42 -6.38
C GLU A 38 13.98 -14.26 -5.26
N THR A 39 13.64 -15.34 -4.55
CA THR A 39 12.78 -15.32 -3.35
C THR A 39 13.27 -14.28 -2.34
N ILE A 40 14.59 -14.18 -2.15
CA ILE A 40 15.22 -13.22 -1.22
C ILE A 40 14.92 -11.78 -1.64
N ASP A 41 15.03 -11.48 -2.93
CA ASP A 41 14.77 -10.14 -3.47
C ASP A 41 13.28 -9.79 -3.37
N TYR A 42 12.38 -10.71 -3.69
CA TYR A 42 10.95 -10.48 -3.57
C TYR A 42 10.51 -10.27 -2.13
N CYS A 43 10.94 -11.13 -1.19
CA CYS A 43 10.63 -10.96 0.23
C CYS A 43 11.18 -9.64 0.79
N LYS A 44 12.37 -9.20 0.36
CA LYS A 44 12.89 -7.86 0.69
C LYS A 44 12.00 -6.75 0.15
N CYS A 45 11.62 -6.83 -1.13
CA CYS A 45 10.74 -5.84 -1.74
C CYS A 45 9.38 -5.76 -1.02
N VAL A 46 8.83 -6.90 -0.59
CA VAL A 46 7.61 -6.96 0.22
C VAL A 46 7.79 -6.20 1.55
N ILE A 47 8.87 -6.46 2.29
CA ILE A 47 9.16 -5.72 3.53
C ILE A 47 9.28 -4.21 3.25
N GLU A 48 9.99 -3.81 2.20
CA GLU A 48 10.13 -2.38 1.84
C GLU A 48 8.77 -1.74 1.54
N ILE A 49 7.93 -2.39 0.73
CA ILE A 49 6.60 -1.86 0.38
C ILE A 49 5.76 -1.67 1.63
N ILE A 50 5.74 -2.68 2.52
CA ILE A 50 4.95 -2.64 3.76
C ILE A 50 5.46 -1.54 4.70
N CYS A 51 6.78 -1.48 4.97
CA CYS A 51 7.34 -0.46 5.86
C CYS A 51 7.11 0.96 5.34
N LYS A 52 7.31 1.20 4.04
CA LYS A 52 7.05 2.51 3.42
C LYS A 52 5.58 2.91 3.52
N HIS A 53 4.68 1.93 3.35
CA HIS A 53 3.25 2.20 3.49
C HIS A 53 2.88 2.54 4.94
N ILE A 54 3.37 1.76 5.92
CA ILE A 54 3.18 2.05 7.35
C ILE A 54 3.66 3.46 7.70
N LEU A 55 4.86 3.85 7.27
CA LEU A 55 5.40 5.19 7.55
C LEU A 55 4.56 6.27 6.85
N SER A 56 4.10 6.01 5.62
CA SER A 56 3.21 6.92 4.90
C SER A 56 1.88 7.13 5.62
N GLU A 57 1.28 6.08 6.21
CA GLU A 57 0.05 6.16 7.00
C GLU A 57 0.22 7.02 8.25
N ARG A 58 1.46 7.13 8.73
CA ARG A 58 1.83 7.90 9.93
C ARG A 58 2.36 9.30 9.62
N GLY A 59 2.41 9.68 8.33
CA GLY A 59 2.99 10.96 7.91
C GLY A 59 4.51 11.05 8.15
N GLU A 60 5.20 9.92 8.30
CA GLU A 60 6.64 9.88 8.54
C GLU A 60 7.43 9.81 7.22
N PRO A 61 8.56 10.52 7.09
CA PRO A 61 9.37 10.52 5.88
C PRO A 61 10.20 9.23 5.75
N TYR A 62 10.27 8.66 4.53
CA TYR A 62 10.92 7.36 4.31
C TYR A 62 11.78 7.20 3.04
N GLU A 63 11.92 8.22 2.20
CA GLU A 63 12.53 8.08 0.86
C GLU A 63 14.02 7.65 0.88
N ASP A 64 14.81 8.15 1.82
CA ASP A 64 16.27 7.90 1.88
C ASP A 64 16.67 6.74 2.80
N LEU A 65 15.70 5.97 3.28
CA LEU A 65 15.94 4.97 4.31
C LEU A 65 16.33 3.62 3.70
N LYS A 66 17.44 3.06 4.19
CA LYS A 66 17.80 1.66 3.94
C LYS A 66 16.84 0.73 4.69
N LEU A 67 16.63 -0.47 4.16
CA LEU A 67 15.73 -1.48 4.71
C LEU A 67 15.82 -1.68 6.25
N PRO A 68 17.00 -1.80 6.88
CA PRO A 68 17.08 -1.94 8.34
C PRO A 68 16.44 -0.77 9.09
N LYS A 69 16.72 0.45 8.61
CA LYS A 69 16.19 1.69 9.18
C LYS A 69 14.70 1.85 8.88
N LEU A 70 14.24 1.40 7.71
CA LEU A 70 12.82 1.33 7.36
C LEU A 70 12.05 0.43 8.35
N VAL A 71 12.54 -0.79 8.60
CA VAL A 71 11.89 -1.72 9.53
C VAL A 71 11.87 -1.15 10.94
N LYS A 72 13.00 -0.60 11.42
CA LYS A 72 13.06 0.02 12.74
C LYS A 72 12.08 1.17 12.89
N GLN A 73 12.04 2.08 11.91
CA GLN A 73 11.14 3.23 11.97
C GLN A 73 9.68 2.81 11.83
N ALA A 74 9.35 1.86 10.95
CA ALA A 74 7.98 1.37 10.84
C ALA A 74 7.50 0.70 12.14
N LEU A 75 8.36 -0.03 12.85
CA LEU A 75 8.04 -0.56 14.18
C LEU A 75 7.92 0.56 15.23
N ALA A 76 8.77 1.58 15.17
CA ALA A 76 8.74 2.71 16.11
C ALA A 76 7.52 3.63 15.88
N SER A 77 7.11 3.86 14.64
CA SER A 77 5.86 4.55 14.25
C SER A 77 4.64 3.69 14.55
N CYS A 78 4.86 2.37 14.54
CA CYS A 78 4.13 1.36 15.29
C CYS A 78 3.85 1.86 16.70
N GLY A 79 4.82 2.37 17.45
CA GLY A 79 4.76 2.54 18.91
C GLY A 79 5.28 1.29 19.63
N PHE A 80 6.04 0.46 18.92
CA PHE A 80 6.76 -0.66 19.48
C PHE A 80 7.95 -0.15 20.29
N GLU A 81 7.78 -0.04 21.62
CA GLU A 81 8.76 0.59 22.52
C GLU A 81 9.98 -0.29 22.85
N ASN A 82 10.02 -1.54 22.39
CA ASN A 82 11.16 -2.42 22.66
C ASN A 82 12.28 -2.18 21.64
N ASP A 83 13.09 -1.16 21.92
CA ASP A 83 14.27 -0.78 21.13
C ASP A 83 15.27 -1.93 20.94
N GLY A 84 15.35 -2.87 21.88
CA GLY A 84 16.21 -4.05 21.79
C GLY A 84 15.75 -5.02 20.70
N ILE A 85 14.46 -5.35 20.67
CA ILE A 85 13.88 -6.24 19.65
C ILE A 85 13.89 -5.55 18.28
N ALA A 86 13.51 -4.26 18.21
CA ALA A 86 13.55 -3.49 16.96
C ALA A 86 14.98 -3.37 16.41
N GLY A 87 15.97 -3.15 17.29
CA GLY A 87 17.39 -3.14 16.95
C GLY A 87 17.90 -4.48 16.44
N ASN A 88 17.53 -5.58 17.10
CA ASN A 88 17.91 -6.93 16.68
C ASN A 88 17.29 -7.32 15.34
N LEU A 89 16.00 -7.03 15.12
CA LEU A 89 15.32 -7.26 13.83
C LEU A 89 15.96 -6.43 12.71
N SER A 90 16.24 -5.15 12.97
CA SER A 90 16.97 -4.29 12.05
C SER A 90 18.35 -4.88 11.73
N GLY A 91 19.07 -5.40 12.73
CA GLY A 91 20.37 -6.04 12.55
C GLY A 91 20.30 -7.32 11.70
N ILE A 92 19.30 -8.16 11.95
CA ILE A 92 19.04 -9.38 11.18
C ILE A 92 18.71 -9.01 9.73
N VAL A 93 17.78 -8.08 9.51
CA VAL A 93 17.42 -7.59 8.18
C VAL A 93 18.61 -6.92 7.47
N GLY A 94 19.50 -6.27 8.22
CA GLY A 94 20.76 -5.71 7.72
C GLY A 94 21.74 -6.78 7.24
N ALA A 95 21.98 -7.80 8.06
CA ALA A 95 22.81 -8.95 7.68
C ALA A 95 22.25 -9.68 6.45
N LEU A 96 20.92 -9.76 6.33
CA LEU A 96 20.26 -10.35 5.17
C LEU A 96 20.37 -9.48 3.90
N ALA A 97 20.27 -8.15 4.03
CA ALA A 97 20.51 -7.24 2.93
C ALA A 97 21.98 -7.30 2.45
N GLU A 98 22.92 -7.57 3.35
CA GLU A 98 24.32 -7.84 3.02
C GLU A 98 24.52 -9.18 2.32
N ILE A 99 23.87 -10.26 2.77
CA ILE A 99 23.91 -11.57 2.10
C ILE A 99 23.44 -11.40 0.66
N ARG A 100 22.27 -10.79 0.43
CA ARG A 100 21.76 -10.47 -0.91
C ARG A 100 22.75 -9.65 -1.74
N ASN A 101 23.36 -8.61 -1.17
CA ASN A 101 24.36 -7.81 -1.89
C ASN A 101 25.63 -8.60 -2.27
N ARG A 102 25.90 -9.73 -1.60
CA ARG A 102 27.01 -10.64 -1.88
C ARG A 102 26.63 -11.86 -2.71
N THR A 103 25.34 -12.11 -2.99
CA THR A 103 24.89 -13.38 -3.58
C THR A 103 23.80 -13.25 -4.64
N SER A 104 23.15 -12.08 -4.80
CA SER A 104 22.10 -11.86 -5.81
C SER A 104 22.64 -11.17 -7.07
N ILE A 105 22.12 -11.62 -8.22
CA ILE A 105 22.40 -11.17 -9.59
C ILE A 105 22.16 -9.65 -9.79
N ALA A 106 21.37 -9.01 -8.92
CA ALA A 106 21.00 -7.58 -8.99
C ALA A 106 21.80 -6.65 -8.04
N GLY A 107 22.90 -7.13 -7.44
CA GLY A 107 23.80 -6.28 -6.64
C GLY A 107 24.48 -5.21 -7.50
N HIS A 108 24.23 -3.92 -7.21
CA HIS A 108 24.96 -2.83 -7.87
C HIS A 108 26.44 -2.87 -7.47
N GLY A 109 27.25 -3.42 -8.36
CA GLY A 109 28.70 -3.47 -8.28
C GLY A 109 29.25 -4.91 -8.26
N GLN A 110 29.68 -5.37 -9.44
CA GLN A 110 30.75 -6.37 -9.66
C GLN A 110 30.42 -7.86 -9.94
N HIS A 111 31.22 -8.35 -10.92
CA HIS A 111 31.89 -9.64 -11.21
C HIS A 111 31.19 -11.01 -11.10
N ASP A 112 31.31 -11.75 -12.22
CA ASP A 112 30.80 -13.09 -12.59
C ASP A 112 31.18 -14.29 -11.68
N SER A 113 31.54 -14.10 -10.40
CA SER A 113 32.19 -15.16 -9.61
C SER A 113 31.74 -15.30 -8.14
N GLN A 114 30.47 -15.04 -7.81
CA GLN A 114 29.95 -15.32 -6.46
C GLN A 114 28.97 -16.49 -6.44
N GLU A 115 29.04 -17.28 -5.35
CA GLU A 115 28.13 -18.40 -5.10
C GLU A 115 26.71 -17.88 -4.85
N LEU A 116 25.76 -18.46 -5.57
CA LEU A 116 24.33 -18.22 -5.35
C LEU A 116 23.93 -18.69 -3.94
N PRO A 117 22.88 -18.09 -3.33
CA PRO A 117 22.36 -18.54 -2.05
C PRO A 117 21.98 -20.02 -2.13
N SER A 118 22.34 -20.78 -1.10
CA SER A 118 21.88 -22.15 -1.00
C SER A 118 20.38 -22.21 -0.67
N GLN A 119 19.79 -23.36 -0.94
CA GLN A 119 18.42 -23.70 -0.53
C GLN A 119 18.17 -23.50 0.97
N THR A 120 19.19 -23.75 1.79
CA THR A 120 19.14 -23.53 3.23
C THR A 120 19.11 -22.03 3.56
N ASP A 121 19.91 -21.22 2.86
CA ASP A 121 19.94 -19.76 3.06
C ASP A 121 18.58 -19.13 2.74
N ILE A 122 17.94 -19.60 1.66
CA ILE A 122 16.61 -19.14 1.24
C ILE A 122 15.57 -19.47 2.31
N ARG A 123 15.59 -20.70 2.86
CA ARG A 123 14.67 -21.10 3.94
C ARG A 123 14.87 -20.27 5.21
N ILE A 124 16.11 -20.03 5.62
CA ILE A 124 16.42 -19.17 6.78
C ILE A 124 15.90 -17.75 6.54
N PHE A 125 16.12 -17.21 5.34
CA PHE A 125 15.62 -15.89 4.97
C PHE A 125 14.10 -15.82 5.07
N VAL A 126 13.39 -16.81 4.53
CA VAL A 126 11.92 -16.85 4.52
C VAL A 126 11.36 -16.90 5.95
N SER A 127 11.95 -17.68 6.85
CA SER A 127 11.52 -17.71 8.26
C SER A 127 11.72 -16.38 8.97
N ILE A 128 12.81 -15.67 8.66
CA ILE A 128 13.05 -14.32 9.19
C ILE A 128 12.04 -13.33 8.61
N PHE A 129 11.82 -13.38 7.29
CA PHE A 129 10.82 -12.58 6.60
C PHE A 129 9.45 -12.74 7.25
N GLU A 130 8.98 -13.98 7.44
CA GLU A 130 7.71 -14.29 8.09
C GLU A 130 7.63 -13.66 9.48
N SER A 131 8.71 -13.78 10.27
CA SER A 131 8.79 -13.20 11.61
C SER A 131 8.70 -11.67 11.58
N VAL A 132 9.40 -11.01 10.64
CA VAL A 132 9.39 -9.55 10.47
C VAL A 132 8.00 -9.07 10.06
N ILE A 133 7.37 -9.70 9.07
CA ILE A 133 6.05 -9.31 8.59
C ILE A 133 4.99 -9.55 9.67
N SER A 134 5.03 -10.70 10.37
CA SER A 134 4.15 -10.97 11.50
C SER A 134 4.26 -9.90 12.58
N LEU A 135 5.47 -9.52 12.97
CA LEU A 135 5.68 -8.45 13.94
C LEU A 135 5.18 -7.10 13.44
N LEU A 136 5.44 -6.74 12.19
CA LEU A 136 4.90 -5.51 11.59
C LEU A 136 3.37 -5.52 11.55
N TRP A 137 2.75 -6.66 11.26
CA TRP A 137 1.29 -6.81 11.22
C TRP A 137 0.67 -6.62 12.61
N HIS A 138 1.18 -7.33 13.60
CA HIS A 138 0.71 -7.22 14.98
C HIS A 138 1.00 -5.84 15.56
N ALA A 139 2.17 -5.26 15.24
CA ALA A 139 2.48 -3.88 15.59
C ALA A 139 1.51 -2.94 14.88
N PHE A 140 1.22 -3.07 13.60
CA PHE A 140 0.29 -2.18 12.91
C PHE A 140 -1.14 -2.24 13.49
N ASN A 141 -1.62 -3.45 13.84
CA ASN A 141 -3.00 -3.65 14.30
C ASN A 141 -3.28 -3.17 15.72
N LYS A 142 -2.26 -3.02 16.58
CA LYS A 142 -2.45 -2.63 17.98
C LYS A 142 -2.62 -1.12 18.23
N PHE A 143 -2.42 -0.26 17.23
CA PHE A 143 -2.32 1.18 17.48
C PHE A 143 -3.51 1.99 17.00
N ASN A 144 -3.65 3.15 17.65
CA ASN A 144 -4.65 4.17 17.36
C ASN A 144 -4.49 4.65 15.92
N ILE A 145 -5.60 4.57 15.19
CA ILE A 145 -5.73 5.11 13.84
C ILE A 145 -5.86 6.62 13.97
N ASP A 146 -5.01 7.36 13.28
CA ASP A 146 -5.22 8.80 13.10
C ASP A 146 -6.16 8.99 11.91
N LEU A 147 -7.42 9.33 12.21
CA LEU A 147 -8.45 9.55 11.19
C LEU A 147 -8.11 10.70 10.21
N THR A 148 -7.17 11.58 10.54
CA THR A 148 -6.75 12.69 9.68
C THR A 148 -5.66 12.30 8.67
N LEU A 149 -4.96 11.19 8.91
CA LEU A 149 -3.81 10.76 8.11
C LEU A 149 -4.01 9.41 7.43
N THR A 150 -4.88 8.56 7.98
CA THR A 150 -5.04 7.19 7.50
C THR A 150 -5.57 7.13 6.06
N LYS A 151 -5.01 6.21 5.27
CA LYS A 151 -5.50 5.82 3.94
C LYS A 151 -6.17 4.46 3.97
N LEU A 152 -6.52 3.95 5.16
CA LEU A 152 -7.35 2.77 5.29
C LEU A 152 -8.69 3.00 4.58
N ARG A 153 -9.22 1.93 3.98
CA ARG A 153 -10.55 1.96 3.36
C ARG A 153 -11.61 2.23 4.43
N PHE A 154 -12.68 2.93 4.06
CA PHE A 154 -13.74 3.34 5.00
C PHE A 154 -14.36 2.16 5.75
N ASP A 155 -14.64 1.05 5.07
CA ASP A 155 -15.16 -0.19 5.66
C ASP A 155 -14.22 -0.78 6.72
N MET A 156 -12.91 -0.73 6.47
CA MET A 156 -11.90 -1.19 7.42
C MET A 156 -11.80 -0.30 8.66
N ILE A 157 -11.92 1.03 8.48
CA ILE A 157 -11.93 1.98 9.60
C ILE A 157 -13.18 1.76 10.45
N GLU A 158 -14.33 1.64 9.79
CA GLU A 158 -15.61 1.38 10.46
C GLU A 158 -15.56 0.11 11.30
N GLN A 159 -15.05 -0.99 10.73
CA GLN A 159 -14.91 -2.24 11.46
C GLN A 159 -13.92 -2.13 12.63
N ARG A 160 -12.74 -1.54 12.40
CA ARG A 160 -11.64 -1.54 13.38
C ARG A 160 -11.89 -0.61 14.56
N LEU A 161 -12.63 0.48 14.35
CA LEU A 161 -13.00 1.44 15.39
C LEU A 161 -14.45 1.25 15.88
N GLU A 162 -15.12 0.18 15.44
CA GLU A 162 -16.50 -0.16 15.78
C GLU A 162 -17.47 1.02 15.54
N LEU A 163 -17.30 1.74 14.43
CA LEU A 163 -18.01 2.98 14.13
C LEU A 163 -19.36 2.77 13.43
N ALA A 164 -19.81 1.55 13.20
CA ALA A 164 -21.04 1.28 12.45
C ALA A 164 -22.25 2.08 13.01
N THR A 165 -22.46 2.06 14.32
CA THR A 165 -23.54 2.83 14.97
C THR A 165 -23.32 4.35 14.88
N PHE A 166 -22.07 4.80 14.94
CA PHE A 166 -21.73 6.21 14.81
C PHE A 166 -21.99 6.71 13.38
N ASN A 167 -21.56 5.95 12.38
CA ASN A 167 -21.75 6.24 10.97
C ASN A 167 -23.25 6.22 10.61
N GLU A 168 -24.01 5.25 11.10
CA GLU A 168 -25.47 5.24 10.92
C GLU A 168 -26.14 6.50 11.49
N SER A 169 -25.74 6.94 12.69
CA SER A 169 -26.21 8.20 13.28
C SER A 169 -25.80 9.42 12.44
N LEU A 170 -24.57 9.43 11.92
CA LEU A 170 -24.05 10.50 11.07
C LEU A 170 -24.82 10.58 9.75
N ASP A 171 -25.11 9.44 9.13
CA ASP A 171 -25.89 9.33 7.90
C ASP A 171 -27.33 9.85 8.07
N LEU A 172 -27.92 9.63 9.25
CA LEU A 172 -29.27 10.13 9.58
C LEU A 172 -29.31 11.62 9.91
N THR A 173 -28.22 12.18 10.43
CA THR A 173 -28.17 13.57 10.92
C THR A 173 -27.54 14.54 9.93
N THR A 174 -26.81 14.03 8.93
CA THR A 174 -26.17 14.84 7.90
C THR A 174 -27.20 15.45 6.95
N SER A 175 -27.11 16.77 6.76
CA SER A 175 -27.95 17.49 5.81
C SER A 175 -27.30 17.46 4.42
N ILE A 176 -28.02 16.93 3.44
CA ILE A 176 -27.61 16.93 2.03
C ILE A 176 -28.63 17.75 1.24
N ALA A 177 -28.18 18.85 0.64
CA ALA A 177 -28.99 19.66 -0.27
C ALA A 177 -28.40 19.63 -1.68
N TYR A 178 -29.25 19.54 -2.69
CA TYR A 178 -28.86 19.64 -4.10
C TYR A 178 -29.48 20.91 -4.69
N ASP A 179 -28.62 21.81 -5.14
CA ASP A 179 -29.02 22.98 -5.92
C ASP A 179 -29.14 22.58 -7.39
N GLN A 180 -30.37 22.55 -7.90
CA GLN A 180 -30.65 22.15 -9.28
C GLN A 180 -30.23 23.21 -10.30
N ASP A 181 -30.18 24.48 -9.92
CA ASP A 181 -29.86 25.58 -10.84
C ASP A 181 -28.34 25.67 -11.03
N GLU A 182 -27.56 25.47 -9.97
CA GLU A 182 -26.09 25.46 -10.03
C GLU A 182 -25.48 24.07 -10.22
N GLY A 183 -26.26 23.00 -10.07
CA GLY A 183 -25.78 21.61 -10.12
C GLY A 183 -24.81 21.27 -8.99
N ARG A 184 -24.95 21.91 -7.81
CA ARG A 184 -24.04 21.75 -6.67
C ARG A 184 -24.67 20.92 -5.56
N ILE A 185 -23.84 20.14 -4.87
CA ILE A 185 -24.24 19.37 -3.68
C ILE A 185 -23.67 20.09 -2.45
N TYR A 186 -24.48 20.22 -1.41
CA TYR A 186 -24.06 20.76 -0.12
C TYR A 186 -24.22 19.69 0.96
N ILE A 187 -23.12 19.30 1.61
CA ILE A 187 -23.12 18.35 2.72
C ILE A 187 -22.79 19.14 3.99
N ASN A 188 -23.73 19.20 4.93
CA ASN A 188 -23.67 20.05 6.13
C ASN A 188 -23.30 21.51 5.81
N GLY A 189 -23.83 22.04 4.70
CA GLY A 189 -23.60 23.41 4.25
C GLY A 189 -22.27 23.64 3.53
N LYS A 190 -21.39 22.64 3.40
CA LYS A 190 -20.16 22.73 2.62
C LYS A 190 -20.43 22.29 1.19
N GLU A 191 -20.02 23.11 0.22
CA GLU A 191 -20.11 22.79 -1.20
C GLU A 191 -19.21 21.60 -1.56
N VAL A 192 -19.75 20.67 -2.32
CA VAL A 192 -19.05 19.56 -2.96
C VAL A 192 -19.54 19.45 -4.41
N ARG A 193 -18.63 19.39 -5.38
CA ARG A 193 -19.00 19.33 -6.81
C ARG A 193 -19.28 17.88 -7.23
N PRO A 194 -20.33 17.61 -8.02
CA PRO A 194 -20.58 16.27 -8.55
C PRO A 194 -19.40 15.70 -9.36
N SER A 195 -18.73 16.54 -10.16
CA SER A 195 -17.54 16.14 -10.92
C SER A 195 -16.34 15.80 -10.04
N GLU A 196 -16.20 16.49 -8.90
CA GLU A 196 -15.16 16.20 -7.90
C GLU A 196 -15.44 14.87 -7.21
N LEU A 197 -16.69 14.62 -6.81
CA LEU A 197 -17.11 13.32 -6.26
C LEU A 197 -16.84 12.19 -7.27
N LEU A 198 -17.24 12.36 -8.53
CA LEU A 198 -17.01 11.37 -9.56
C LEU A 198 -15.51 11.09 -9.76
N PHE A 199 -14.67 12.14 -9.77
CA PHE A 199 -13.21 11.97 -9.89
C PHE A 199 -12.60 11.24 -8.68
N ILE A 200 -13.06 11.53 -7.47
CA ILE A 200 -12.54 10.92 -6.24
C ILE A 200 -12.95 9.45 -6.12
N PHE A 201 -14.23 9.15 -6.38
CA PHE A 201 -14.81 7.82 -6.11
C PHE A 201 -14.82 6.89 -7.33
N ASP A 202 -14.86 7.42 -8.56
CA ASP A 202 -14.88 6.61 -9.78
C ASP A 202 -14.13 7.29 -10.94
N ARG A 203 -12.80 7.15 -10.90
CA ARG A 203 -11.91 7.68 -11.96
C ARG A 203 -12.18 7.08 -13.34
N ASN A 204 -12.71 5.87 -13.42
CA ASN A 204 -12.99 5.23 -14.70
C ASN A 204 -14.20 5.90 -15.34
N SER A 205 -15.31 6.02 -14.61
CA SER A 205 -16.49 6.74 -15.09
C SER A 205 -16.16 8.20 -15.41
N TYR A 206 -15.36 8.88 -14.58
CA TYR A 206 -14.88 10.23 -14.90
C TYR A 206 -14.11 10.29 -16.22
N SER A 207 -13.21 9.32 -16.46
CA SER A 207 -12.43 9.24 -17.70
C SER A 207 -13.31 8.96 -18.92
N GLU A 208 -14.34 8.13 -18.78
CA GLU A 208 -15.31 7.86 -19.84
C GLU A 208 -16.14 9.09 -20.19
N GLU A 209 -16.65 9.82 -19.19
CA GLU A 209 -17.38 11.08 -19.42
C GLU A 209 -16.49 12.13 -20.09
N LEU A 210 -15.22 12.24 -19.70
CA LEU A 210 -14.26 13.14 -20.36
C LEU A 210 -14.03 12.76 -21.83
N LYS A 211 -13.98 11.47 -22.16
CA LYS A 211 -13.88 11.01 -23.55
C LYS A 211 -15.12 11.36 -24.35
N LYS A 212 -16.32 11.15 -23.79
CA LYS A 212 -17.60 11.51 -24.42
C LYS A 212 -17.66 13.01 -24.71
N PHE A 213 -17.31 13.84 -23.73
CA PHE A 213 -17.29 15.29 -23.87
C PHE A 213 -16.36 15.77 -25.00
N ARG A 214 -15.14 15.20 -25.08
CA ARG A 214 -14.18 15.53 -26.15
C ARG A 214 -14.68 15.13 -27.54
N ILE A 215 -15.39 14.00 -27.65
CA ILE A 215 -15.98 13.55 -28.91
C ILE A 215 -17.13 14.49 -29.33
N SER A 216 -17.94 14.95 -28.37
CA SER A 216 -19.00 15.92 -28.67
C SER A 216 -18.45 17.27 -29.14
N GLU A 217 -17.37 17.79 -28.52
CA GLU A 217 -16.77 19.06 -28.94
C GLU A 217 -16.24 19.02 -30.38
N VAL A 218 -15.53 17.94 -30.74
CA VAL A 218 -15.01 17.74 -32.10
C VAL A 218 -16.15 17.64 -33.13
N ASN A 219 -17.27 17.01 -32.77
CA ASN A 219 -18.44 16.93 -33.64
C ASN A 219 -19.18 18.26 -33.76
N SER A 220 -19.27 19.06 -32.71
CA SER A 220 -19.87 20.41 -32.78
C SER A 220 -19.05 21.38 -33.62
N GLU A 221 -17.72 21.35 -33.50
CA GLU A 221 -16.84 22.20 -34.34
C GLU A 221 -16.92 21.80 -35.82
N ALA A 222 -17.03 20.50 -36.14
CA ALA A 222 -17.18 20.04 -37.52
C ALA A 222 -18.53 20.45 -38.15
N VAL A 223 -19.58 20.61 -37.35
CA VAL A 223 -20.91 21.06 -37.81
C VAL A 223 -20.93 22.58 -38.02
N GLU A 224 -20.33 23.37 -37.13
CA GLU A 224 -20.24 24.83 -37.31
C GLU A 224 -19.42 25.24 -38.55
N VAL A 225 -18.36 24.49 -38.87
CA VAL A 225 -17.56 24.71 -40.09
C VAL A 225 -18.34 24.35 -41.37
N ALA A 226 -19.27 23.39 -41.29
CA ALA A 226 -20.11 23.00 -42.42
C ALA A 226 -21.30 23.95 -42.66
N GLU A 227 -21.80 24.63 -41.62
CA GLU A 227 -22.89 25.62 -41.74
C GLU A 227 -22.40 27.03 -42.10
N SER A 228 -21.09 27.28 -42.04
CA SER A 228 -20.46 28.57 -42.37
C SER A 228 -19.75 28.61 -43.74
N ALA A 229 -19.83 27.53 -44.52
CA ALA A 229 -19.27 27.39 -45.87
C ALA A 229 -20.37 27.35 -46.96
#